data_AF-A0A2S1QTX7-F1
#
_entry.id   AF-A0A2S1QTX7-F1
#
_cell.length_a   1.000
_cell.length_b   1.000
_cell.length_c   1.000
_cell.angle_alpha   90.00
_cell.angle_beta   90.00
_cell.angle_gamma   90.00
#
_symmetry.space_group_name_H-M   'P 1'
#
loop_
_entity.id
_entity.type
_entity.pdbx_description
1 polymer ?
#
loop_
_entity_poly.entity_id
_entity_poly.type
_entity_poly.pdbx_seq_one_letter_code
_entity_poly.pdbx_strand_id
1 'polypeptide(L)'
;MSRQQIKQGWQVIRKYCTAGLAQKIENASLDSDPFLSAQDSDVATLKTLVIQKDDQNKDMYAVCYTWPSTNQIICTDVTVTAVGDDVKISFVELNGY
;
A
#
# COMPACT_ATOMS: atom_id res chain seq x y z
N MET A 1 -10.73 -10.52 12.33
CA MET A 1 -11.11 -9.09 12.25
C MET A 1 -12.61 -8.92 12.39
N SER A 2 -13.09 -7.84 13.03
CA SER A 2 -14.53 -7.53 13.09
C SER A 2 -15.05 -6.99 11.75
N ARG A 3 -16.36 -7.14 11.47
CA ARG A 3 -17.00 -6.58 10.27
C ARG A 3 -16.81 -5.05 10.13
N GLN A 4 -16.68 -4.36 11.25
CA GLN A 4 -16.48 -2.91 11.29
C GLN A 4 -15.06 -2.51 10.84
N GLN A 5 -14.05 -3.26 11.25
CA GLN A 5 -12.65 -3.03 10.82
C GLN A 5 -12.48 -3.28 9.32
N ILE A 6 -13.13 -4.31 8.77
CA ILE A 6 -13.14 -4.59 7.33
C ILE A 6 -13.73 -3.41 6.56
N LYS A 7 -14.86 -2.86 7.03
CA LYS A 7 -15.51 -1.71 6.39
C LYS A 7 -14.63 -0.45 6.42
N GLN A 8 -13.92 -0.20 7.52
CA GLN A 8 -13.01 0.93 7.65
C GLN A 8 -11.78 0.80 6.74
N GLY A 9 -11.19 -0.39 6.65
CA GLY A 9 -10.07 -0.65 5.73
C GLY A 9 -10.43 -0.37 4.28
N TRP A 10 -11.61 -0.84 3.84
CA TRP A 10 -12.09 -0.59 2.48
C TRP A 10 -12.37 0.89 2.17
N GLN A 11 -12.74 1.68 3.18
CA GLN A 11 -12.88 3.14 2.99
C GLN A 11 -11.53 3.81 2.73
N VAL A 12 -10.46 3.37 3.39
CA VAL A 12 -9.10 3.88 3.15
C VAL A 12 -8.64 3.53 1.73
N ILE A 13 -8.79 2.27 1.32
CA ILE A 13 -8.44 1.84 -0.04
C ILE A 13 -9.18 2.66 -1.10
N ARG A 14 -10.50 2.81 -0.99
CA ARG A 14 -11.30 3.58 -1.97
C ARG A 14 -10.99 5.07 -1.97
N LYS A 15 -10.52 5.61 -0.85
CA LYS A 15 -10.11 7.02 -0.75
C LYS A 15 -8.81 7.27 -1.50
N TYR A 16 -7.78 6.44 -1.25
CA TYR A 16 -6.41 6.70 -1.70
C TYR A 16 -6.00 5.95 -2.98
N CYS A 17 -6.71 4.88 -3.34
CA CYS A 17 -6.46 4.16 -4.59
C CYS A 17 -7.41 4.63 -5.71
N THR A 18 -6.97 4.48 -6.95
CA THR A 18 -7.88 4.55 -8.10
C THR A 18 -8.94 3.46 -8.00
N ALA A 19 -10.11 3.68 -8.61
CA ALA A 19 -11.17 2.68 -8.64
C ALA A 19 -10.70 1.36 -9.28
N GLY A 20 -9.87 1.45 -10.32
CA GLY A 20 -9.29 0.28 -10.98
C GLY A 20 -8.37 -0.53 -10.07
N LEU A 21 -7.50 0.13 -9.29
CA LEU A 21 -6.66 -0.58 -8.33
C LEU A 21 -7.47 -1.18 -7.18
N ALA A 22 -8.42 -0.44 -6.62
CA ALA A 22 -9.29 -0.93 -5.55
C ALA A 22 -10.02 -2.22 -5.96
N GLN A 23 -10.53 -2.26 -7.20
CA GLN A 23 -11.20 -3.45 -7.74
C GLN A 23 -10.22 -4.62 -7.95
N LYS A 24 -8.98 -4.36 -8.40
CA LYS A 24 -7.95 -5.40 -8.52
C LYS A 24 -7.62 -6.02 -7.15
N ILE A 25 -7.45 -5.20 -6.12
CA ILE A 25 -7.19 -5.67 -4.75
C ILE A 25 -8.36 -6.51 -4.23
N GLU A 26 -9.59 -6.09 -4.48
CA GLU A 26 -10.80 -6.82 -4.06
C GLU A 26 -10.89 -8.21 -4.69
N ASN A 27 -10.43 -8.34 -5.94
CA ASN A 27 -10.50 -9.60 -6.69
C ASN A 27 -9.28 -10.51 -6.50
N ALA A 28 -8.15 -9.99 -6.02
CA ALA A 28 -6.87 -10.70 -6.05
C ALA A 28 -6.71 -11.80 -4.99
N SER A 29 -7.68 -12.00 -4.08
CA SER A 29 -7.67 -13.04 -3.04
C SER A 29 -6.33 -13.15 -2.32
N LEU A 30 -5.82 -12.00 -1.86
CA LEU A 30 -4.47 -11.87 -1.31
C LEU A 30 -4.36 -12.50 0.08
N ASP A 31 -3.27 -13.23 0.30
CA ASP A 31 -2.90 -13.76 1.62
C ASP A 31 -2.14 -12.74 2.49
N SER A 32 -1.78 -11.58 1.92
CA SER A 32 -1.09 -10.49 2.62
C SER A 32 -1.58 -9.13 2.16
N ASP A 33 -1.37 -8.10 2.99
CA ASP A 33 -1.61 -6.72 2.60
C ASP A 33 -0.58 -6.30 1.53
N PRO A 34 -1.01 -5.85 0.33
CA PRO A 34 -0.10 -5.57 -0.77
C PRO A 34 0.72 -4.29 -0.58
N PHE A 35 0.36 -3.42 0.36
CA PHE A 35 1.12 -2.20 0.67
C PHE A 35 2.15 -2.43 1.77
N LEU A 36 1.87 -3.37 2.69
CA LEU A 36 2.80 -3.73 3.75
C LEU A 36 3.69 -4.91 3.36
N SER A 37 3.31 -5.70 2.36
CA SER A 37 3.92 -7.02 2.08
C SER A 37 3.94 -7.93 3.32
N ALA A 38 2.88 -7.88 4.13
CA ALA A 38 2.77 -8.58 5.42
C ALA A 38 1.32 -8.95 5.75
N GLN A 39 1.12 -9.96 6.59
CA GLN A 39 -0.22 -10.37 7.07
C GLN A 39 -0.74 -9.45 8.18
N ASP A 40 0.16 -8.99 9.05
CA ASP A 40 -0.13 -8.13 10.19
C ASP A 40 0.60 -6.80 10.05
N SER A 41 0.14 -5.80 10.81
CA SER A 41 0.76 -4.48 10.90
C SER A 41 1.23 -4.19 12.32
N ASP A 42 2.33 -3.45 12.44
CA ASP A 42 2.79 -2.88 13.71
C ASP A 42 2.87 -1.36 13.56
N VAL A 43 2.21 -0.62 14.46
CA VAL A 43 2.20 0.85 14.45
C VAL A 43 3.60 1.45 14.60
N ALA A 44 4.55 0.71 15.18
CA ALA A 44 5.94 1.13 15.31
C ALA A 44 6.63 1.29 13.95
N THR A 45 6.17 0.61 12.89
CA THR A 45 6.69 0.76 11.52
C THR A 45 6.53 2.20 10.99
N LEU A 46 5.52 2.94 11.45
CA LEU A 46 5.31 4.33 11.04
C LEU A 46 6.46 5.26 11.45
N LYS A 47 7.23 4.92 12.49
CA LYS A 47 8.38 5.71 12.94
C LYS A 47 9.56 5.65 11.98
N THR A 48 9.59 4.64 11.13
CA THR A 48 10.68 4.36 10.18
C THR A 48 10.20 4.43 8.74
N LEU A 49 8.95 4.88 8.52
CA LEU A 49 8.37 5.06 7.19
C LEU A 49 9.12 6.16 6.43
N VAL A 50 9.63 5.80 5.27
CA VAL A 50 10.31 6.69 4.32
C VAL A 50 9.66 6.52 2.95
N ILE A 51 9.36 7.64 2.30
CA ILE A 51 8.82 7.66 0.93
C ILE A 51 9.87 8.34 0.05
N GLN A 52 10.32 7.63 -0.97
CA GLN A 52 11.31 8.12 -1.93
C GLN A 52 10.71 8.11 -3.32
N LYS A 53 10.85 9.22 -4.04
CA LYS A 53 10.46 9.30 -5.44
C LYS A 53 11.51 8.58 -6.29
N ASP A 54 11.08 7.82 -7.28
CA ASP A 54 11.99 7.24 -8.26
C ASP A 54 12.46 8.31 -9.26
N ASP A 55 13.77 8.44 -9.44
CA ASP A 55 14.38 9.45 -10.32
C ASP A 55 14.20 9.14 -11.82
N GLN A 56 13.99 7.86 -12.16
CA GLN A 56 13.78 7.38 -13.53
C GLN A 56 12.30 7.37 -13.91
N ASN A 57 11.41 7.13 -12.94
CA ASN A 57 9.96 7.10 -13.14
C ASN A 57 9.24 8.12 -12.25
N LYS A 58 8.81 9.23 -12.86
CA LYS A 58 8.22 10.39 -12.17
C LYS A 58 6.94 10.10 -11.40
N ASP A 59 6.27 9.01 -11.71
CA ASP A 59 5.00 8.61 -11.10
C ASP A 59 5.19 7.48 -10.09
N MET A 60 6.40 6.96 -9.92
CA MET A 60 6.71 5.86 -9.02
C MET A 60 7.39 6.36 -7.74
N TYR A 61 7.02 5.73 -6.63
CA TYR A 61 7.57 5.99 -5.31
C TYR A 61 7.85 4.67 -4.61
N ALA A 62 9.04 4.56 -4.01
CA ALA A 62 9.37 3.50 -3.08
C ALA A 62 8.89 3.88 -1.69
N VAL A 63 8.05 3.05 -1.09
CA VAL A 63 7.57 3.19 0.30
C VAL A 63 8.28 2.15 1.15
N CYS A 64 9.20 2.60 1.99
CA CYS A 64 10.03 1.72 2.81
C CYS A 64 9.75 1.94 4.29
N TYR A 65 9.85 0.87 5.08
CA TYR A 65 9.83 0.94 6.54
C TYR A 65 10.74 -0.13 7.14
N THR A 66 11.09 0.02 8.42
CA THR A 66 11.86 -0.98 9.17
C THR A 66 10.93 -1.81 10.04
N TRP A 67 10.97 -3.14 9.87
CA TRP A 67 10.21 -4.06 10.71
C TRP A 67 10.82 -4.15 12.12
N PRO A 68 10.05 -3.88 13.19
CA PRO A 68 10.63 -3.68 14.53
C PRO A 68 11.36 -4.90 15.12
N SER A 69 10.89 -6.13 14.85
CA SER A 69 11.46 -7.32 15.48
C SER A 69 12.73 -7.84 14.82
N THR A 70 12.92 -7.54 13.53
CA THR A 70 14.04 -8.06 12.72
C THR A 70 15.01 -6.98 12.27
N ASN A 71 14.64 -5.70 12.42
CA ASN A 71 15.32 -4.56 11.78
C ASN A 71 15.43 -4.68 10.25
N GLN A 72 14.63 -5.55 9.63
CA GLN A 72 14.59 -5.70 8.19
C GLN A 72 13.94 -4.46 7.56
N ILE A 73 14.54 -3.93 6.50
CA ILE A 73 13.92 -2.90 5.66
C ILE A 73 13.03 -3.61 4.65
N ILE A 74 11.77 -3.22 4.61
CA ILE A 74 10.77 -3.69 3.65
C ILE A 74 10.41 -2.49 2.79
N CYS A 75 10.43 -2.65 1.47
CA CYS A 75 10.08 -1.64 0.51
C CYS A 75 9.00 -2.16 -0.43
N THR A 76 8.04 -1.30 -0.75
CA THR A 76 6.98 -1.57 -1.72
C THR A 76 6.89 -0.39 -2.68
N ASP A 77 6.97 -0.68 -3.97
CA ASP A 77 6.85 0.33 -5.01
C ASP A 77 5.38 0.58 -5.33
N VAL A 78 5.02 1.86 -5.39
CA VAL A 78 3.68 2.30 -5.77
C VAL A 78 3.76 3.29 -6.91
N THR A 79 2.83 3.21 -7.86
CA THR A 79 2.63 4.25 -8.87
C THR A 79 1.45 5.13 -8.47
N VAL A 80 1.58 6.43 -8.66
CA VAL A 80 0.51 7.40 -8.44
C VAL A 80 0.04 8.02 -9.75
N THR A 81 -1.19 8.51 -9.78
CA THR A 81 -1.74 9.26 -10.91
C THR A 81 -2.68 10.35 -10.44
N ALA A 82 -2.81 11.42 -11.22
CA ALA A 82 -3.79 12.46 -10.97
C ALA A 82 -5.19 11.98 -11.37
N VAL A 83 -6.18 12.19 -10.49
CA VAL A 83 -7.59 11.89 -10.75
C VAL A 83 -8.41 13.11 -10.33
N GLY A 84 -8.73 13.97 -11.31
CA GLY A 84 -9.27 15.30 -11.01
C GLY A 84 -8.21 16.14 -10.29
N ASP A 85 -8.57 16.68 -9.12
CA ASP A 85 -7.67 17.48 -8.27
C ASP A 85 -6.91 16.62 -7.24
N ASP A 86 -7.16 15.32 -7.19
CA ASP A 86 -6.52 14.40 -6.23
C ASP A 86 -5.36 13.62 -6.86
N VAL A 87 -4.40 13.20 -6.02
CA VAL A 87 -3.39 12.18 -6.36
C VAL A 87 -3.78 10.85 -5.74
N LYS A 88 -3.82 9.79 -6.54
CA LYS A 88 -4.22 8.45 -6.10
C LYS A 88 -3.21 7.40 -6.50
N ILE A 89 -3.11 6.34 -5.70
CA ILE A 89 -2.31 5.16 -6.04
C ILE A 89 -3.01 4.40 -7.16
N SER A 90 -2.33 4.27 -8.30
CA SER A 90 -2.83 3.61 -9.51
C SER A 90 -2.32 2.17 -9.65
N PHE A 91 -1.17 1.87 -9.03
CA PHE A 91 -0.56 0.55 -9.08
C PHE A 91 0.23 0.25 -7.82
N VAL A 92 0.14 -1.00 -7.38
CA VAL A 92 1.05 -1.69 -6.47
C VAL A 92 1.10 -3.14 -6.95
N GLU A 93 2.24 -3.80 -6.79
CA GLU A 93 2.36 -5.20 -7.13
C GLU A 93 1.49 -6.05 -6.18
N LEU A 94 0.70 -6.96 -6.76
CA LEU A 94 -0.19 -7.84 -6.02
C LEU A 94 0.46 -9.23 -5.95
N ASN A 95 1.32 -9.43 -4.96
CA ASN A 95 1.98 -10.72 -4.74
C ASN A 95 1.00 -11.70 -4.08
N GLY A 96 0.44 -12.62 -4.88
CA GLY A 96 -0.22 -13.83 -4.39
C GLY A 96 0.77 -14.98 -4.43
N TYR A 97 0.89 -15.73 -3.33
CA TYR A 97 1.61 -17.01 -3.33
C TYR A 97 0.66 -18.17 -3.63
#